data_AF-A0A1Q2TYY0-F1
#
_entry.id   AF-A0A1Q2TYY0-F1
#
_cell.length_a   1.000
_cell.length_b   1.000
_cell.length_c   1.000
_cell.angle_alpha   90.00
_cell.angle_beta   90.00
_cell.angle_gamma   90.00
#
_symmetry.space_group_name_H-M   'P 1'
#
loop_
_entity.id
_entity.type
_entity.pdbx_description
1 polymer ?
#
loop_
_entity_poly.entity_id
_entity_poly.type
_entity_poly.pdbx_seq_one_letter_code
_entity_poly.pdbx_strand_id
1 'polypeptide(L)'
;MVTTVLEPSKHALAHFIHRLEQGLPMLEDSEQNVMEVVGILKSYGVVLDAYSKNLNYVAESQFLNLFPFFKYFNGQLTGDRLLKHWWHDRINFEYAEYCMKSMFWHGGGGLDAYLDTPEFIAAAKKAIAARWRNNPLMLGLNKLFPDFLLEQTRQMAYYTGLGQFWRVMSDMFIDLSDRYDAGEIKSTTDVTHHVLAGLVADASRPITYKVEIRGEVYELIPESAGLTFLMDTAVPYVEAIFFRGTPFAGTISYNAQAAQVPADQPSFTYGALYADPLPIGGSGIPPTLLMQDMRHFLPDYLWDFYMNTPRKEQDLRVKICQTFQKSMFCVTSAALMGLAPSGLEPKTLEEKQANREFFEHWMDRFLTSQIKAVNA
;
A
#
# COMPACT_ATOMS: atom_id res chain seq x y z
N MET A 1 -23.49 34.49 -26.67
CA MET A 1 -23.64 33.40 -25.68
C MET A 1 -22.76 33.78 -24.50
N VAL A 2 -23.32 33.91 -23.30
CA VAL A 2 -22.52 34.09 -22.09
C VAL A 2 -21.92 32.73 -21.78
N THR A 3 -20.62 32.56 -21.99
CA THR A 3 -19.93 31.34 -21.59
C THR A 3 -19.90 31.35 -20.06
N THR A 4 -20.79 30.60 -19.41
CA THR A 4 -20.76 30.41 -17.97
C THR A 4 -19.49 29.62 -17.63
N VAL A 5 -18.52 30.32 -17.06
CA VAL A 5 -17.26 29.74 -16.58
C VAL A 5 -17.46 29.30 -15.14
N LEU A 6 -16.92 28.13 -14.80
CA LEU A 6 -16.93 27.65 -13.42
C LEU A 6 -16.09 28.58 -12.53
N GLU A 7 -16.66 29.03 -11.42
CA GLU A 7 -15.95 29.87 -10.47
C GLU A 7 -14.72 29.15 -9.87
N PRO A 8 -13.62 29.86 -9.57
CA PRO A 8 -12.48 29.28 -8.88
C PRO A 8 -12.85 28.71 -7.51
N SER A 9 -12.14 27.65 -7.09
CA SER A 9 -12.38 27.01 -5.81
C SER A 9 -12.00 27.97 -4.68
N LYS A 10 -12.82 28.00 -3.62
CA LYS A 10 -12.53 28.77 -2.40
C LYS A 10 -11.86 27.91 -1.32
N HIS A 11 -11.57 26.65 -1.62
CA HIS A 11 -10.97 25.72 -0.68
C HIS A 11 -9.54 26.15 -0.28
N ALA A 12 -9.11 25.85 0.94
CA ALA A 12 -7.77 26.25 1.43
C ALA A 12 -6.61 25.61 0.63
N LEU A 13 -6.90 24.52 -0.08
CA LEU A 13 -6.00 23.81 -0.98
C LEU A 13 -6.41 23.96 -2.46
N ALA A 14 -7.08 25.05 -2.83
CA ALA A 14 -7.56 25.33 -4.20
C ALA A 14 -6.48 25.14 -5.27
N HIS A 15 -5.23 25.51 -4.97
CA HIS A 15 -4.10 25.31 -5.88
C HIS A 15 -3.97 23.85 -6.34
N PHE A 16 -4.05 22.89 -5.41
CA PHE A 16 -3.92 21.46 -5.73
C PHE A 16 -5.15 20.92 -6.46
N ILE A 17 -6.35 21.43 -6.16
CA ILE A 17 -7.58 21.09 -6.91
C ILE A 17 -7.42 21.48 -8.38
N HIS A 18 -7.01 22.72 -8.65
CA HIS A 18 -6.82 23.20 -10.00
C HIS A 18 -5.74 22.43 -10.77
N ARG A 19 -4.71 21.94 -10.09
CA ARG A 19 -3.72 21.04 -10.68
C ARG A 19 -4.36 19.71 -11.08
N LEU A 20 -5.07 19.05 -10.16
CA LEU A 20 -5.73 17.77 -10.45
C LEU A 20 -6.74 17.87 -11.60
N GLU A 21 -7.51 18.95 -11.67
CA GLU A 21 -8.44 19.23 -12.78
C GLU A 21 -7.74 19.39 -14.14
N GLN A 22 -6.47 19.79 -14.14
CA GLN A 22 -5.64 19.93 -15.33
C GLN A 22 -4.85 18.65 -15.65
N GLY A 23 -5.06 17.56 -14.91
CA GLY A 23 -4.27 16.34 -15.03
C GLY A 23 -2.85 16.48 -14.45
N LEU A 24 -2.59 17.50 -13.64
CA LEU A 24 -1.30 17.73 -12.99
C LEU A 24 -1.30 17.16 -11.56
N PRO A 25 -0.20 16.54 -11.10
CA PRO A 25 -0.13 15.97 -9.77
C PRO A 25 -0.09 17.03 -8.67
N MET A 26 -0.44 16.60 -7.45
CA MET A 26 -0.31 17.42 -6.24
C MET A 26 1.14 17.79 -5.90
N LEU A 27 2.12 16.96 -6.30
CA LEU A 27 3.53 17.30 -6.18
C LEU A 27 3.93 18.26 -7.32
N GLU A 28 4.63 19.34 -6.98
CA GLU A 28 5.14 20.31 -7.94
C GLU A 28 6.23 19.71 -8.84
N ASP A 29 6.31 20.22 -10.07
CA ASP A 29 7.25 19.72 -11.06
C ASP A 29 8.62 20.40 -10.91
N SER A 30 9.67 19.59 -10.85
CA SER A 30 11.07 20.03 -10.91
C SER A 30 11.94 18.83 -11.25
N GLU A 31 13.09 19.06 -11.90
CA GLU A 31 14.05 17.98 -12.21
C GLU A 31 14.44 17.17 -10.96
N GLN A 32 14.58 17.86 -9.82
CA GLN A 32 14.86 17.22 -8.54
C GLN A 32 13.71 16.32 -8.08
N ASN A 33 12.46 16.81 -8.08
CA ASN A 33 11.31 16.00 -7.67
C ASN A 33 11.13 14.78 -8.57
N VAL A 34 11.35 14.92 -9.88
CA VAL A 34 11.29 13.79 -10.82
C VAL A 34 12.35 12.74 -10.46
N MET A 35 13.61 13.15 -10.31
CA MET A 35 14.71 12.26 -9.92
C MET A 35 14.44 11.56 -8.59
N GLU A 36 14.01 12.31 -7.56
CA GLU A 36 13.72 11.77 -6.23
C GLU A 36 12.58 10.76 -6.27
N VAL A 37 11.47 11.08 -6.95
CA VAL A 37 10.29 10.22 -7.03
C VAL A 37 10.58 8.96 -7.82
N VAL A 38 11.21 9.07 -8.99
CA VAL A 38 11.56 7.88 -9.77
C VAL A 38 12.57 7.01 -9.01
N GLY A 39 13.62 7.62 -8.46
CA GLY A 39 14.67 6.87 -7.78
C GLY A 39 14.18 6.14 -6.54
N ILE A 40 13.28 6.75 -5.75
CA ILE A 40 12.74 6.06 -4.58
C ILE A 40 11.74 4.98 -4.97
N LEU A 41 10.95 5.18 -6.04
CA LEU A 41 10.02 4.17 -6.54
C LEU A 41 10.78 2.97 -7.12
N LYS A 42 11.95 3.15 -7.74
CA LYS A 42 12.82 2.04 -8.16
C LYS A 42 13.23 1.17 -6.98
N SER A 43 13.74 1.79 -5.92
CA SER A 43 14.12 1.09 -4.68
C SER A 43 12.90 0.38 -4.06
N TYR A 44 11.78 1.09 -3.96
CA TYR A 44 10.55 0.55 -3.41
C TYR A 44 10.01 -0.63 -4.22
N GLY A 45 10.07 -0.56 -5.55
CA GLY A 45 9.67 -1.65 -6.44
C GLY A 45 10.41 -2.95 -6.16
N VAL A 46 11.73 -2.89 -5.93
CA VAL A 46 12.52 -4.07 -5.56
C VAL A 46 12.09 -4.63 -4.19
N VAL A 47 11.83 -3.77 -3.21
CA VAL A 47 11.36 -4.21 -1.89
C VAL A 47 9.94 -4.81 -1.98
N LEU A 48 9.05 -4.21 -2.78
CA LEU A 48 7.70 -4.71 -3.03
C LEU A 48 7.69 -6.05 -3.72
N ASP A 49 8.60 -6.30 -4.67
CA ASP A 49 8.77 -7.63 -5.28
C ASP A 49 9.03 -8.70 -4.21
N ALA A 50 9.97 -8.42 -3.30
CA ALA A 50 10.31 -9.32 -2.22
C ALA A 50 9.12 -9.52 -1.25
N TYR A 51 8.45 -8.43 -0.85
CA TYR A 51 7.28 -8.48 0.01
C TYR A 51 6.13 -9.27 -0.63
N SER A 52 5.81 -9.01 -1.90
CA SER A 52 4.78 -9.71 -2.66
C SER A 52 5.02 -11.23 -2.67
N LYS A 53 6.25 -11.65 -2.99
CA LYS A 53 6.64 -13.07 -2.97
C LYS A 53 6.45 -13.68 -1.59
N ASN A 54 6.86 -12.96 -0.53
CA ASN A 54 6.74 -13.48 0.82
C ASN A 54 5.29 -13.58 1.30
N LEU A 55 4.47 -12.54 1.09
CA LEU A 55 3.07 -12.55 1.51
C LEU A 55 2.28 -13.69 0.85
N ASN A 56 2.46 -13.90 -0.45
CA ASN A 56 1.84 -15.02 -1.17
C ASN A 56 2.34 -16.37 -0.64
N TYR A 57 3.65 -16.51 -0.40
CA TYR A 57 4.21 -17.71 0.22
C TYR A 57 3.62 -17.99 1.61
N VAL A 58 3.44 -16.97 2.44
CA VAL A 58 2.84 -17.13 3.78
C VAL A 58 1.40 -17.61 3.67
N ALA A 59 0.59 -16.99 2.80
CA ALA A 59 -0.79 -17.39 2.60
C ALA A 59 -0.89 -18.85 2.11
N GLU A 60 -0.17 -19.19 1.05
CA GLU A 60 -0.33 -20.46 0.35
C GLU A 60 0.41 -21.61 1.05
N SER A 61 1.68 -21.41 1.40
CA SER A 61 2.55 -22.48 1.89
C SER A 61 2.60 -22.57 3.42
N GLN A 62 2.23 -21.51 4.14
CA GLN A 62 2.15 -21.51 5.61
C GLN A 62 0.71 -21.51 6.12
N PHE A 63 -0.25 -21.89 5.26
CA PHE A 63 -1.67 -21.93 5.59
C PHE A 63 -1.94 -22.67 6.92
N LEU A 64 -2.43 -21.92 7.90
CA LEU A 64 -2.74 -22.36 9.26
C LEU A 64 -1.60 -23.16 9.92
N ASN A 65 -0.35 -22.85 9.61
CA ASN A 65 0.78 -23.39 10.34
C ASN A 65 0.85 -22.77 11.74
N LEU A 66 0.72 -23.58 12.79
CA LEU A 66 0.71 -23.11 14.19
C LEU A 66 2.04 -22.47 14.61
N PHE A 67 3.15 -22.96 14.05
CA PHE A 67 4.49 -22.50 14.42
C PHE A 67 5.26 -22.16 13.14
N PRO A 68 4.96 -21.01 12.51
CA PRO A 68 5.54 -20.64 11.23
C PRO A 68 6.92 -20.00 11.41
N PHE A 69 7.85 -20.71 12.10
CA PHE A 69 9.20 -20.22 12.44
C PHE A 69 9.99 -19.72 11.22
N PHE A 70 9.75 -20.33 10.06
CA PHE A 70 10.48 -20.05 8.81
C PHE A 70 9.62 -19.33 7.77
N LYS A 71 8.55 -18.61 8.18
CA LYS A 71 7.65 -17.92 7.25
C LYS A 71 8.33 -16.89 6.33
N TYR A 72 9.46 -16.33 6.77
CA TYR A 72 10.23 -15.34 6.01
C TYR A 72 11.27 -15.93 5.06
N PHE A 73 11.32 -17.26 4.90
CA PHE A 73 12.34 -17.92 4.09
C PHE A 73 11.87 -18.30 2.68
N ASN A 74 10.59 -18.10 2.35
CA ASN A 74 10.00 -18.45 1.04
C ASN A 74 10.32 -19.91 0.62
N GLY A 75 10.27 -20.84 1.57
CA GLY A 75 10.57 -22.27 1.36
C GLY A 75 12.07 -22.58 1.18
N GLN A 76 12.94 -21.58 1.24
CA GLN A 76 14.37 -21.71 0.95
C GLN A 76 15.18 -21.62 2.25
N LEU A 77 15.23 -22.74 2.98
CA LEU A 77 15.95 -22.87 4.24
C LEU A 77 17.40 -23.34 4.01
N THR A 78 18.31 -22.38 3.75
CA THR A 78 19.75 -22.66 3.63
C THR A 78 20.51 -22.11 4.84
N GLY A 79 21.69 -22.69 5.14
CA GLY A 79 22.53 -22.24 6.26
C GLY A 79 22.94 -20.77 6.15
N ASP A 80 23.28 -20.30 4.95
CA ASP A 80 23.59 -18.88 4.67
C ASP A 80 22.41 -17.96 5.02
N ARG A 81 21.20 -18.33 4.59
CA ARG A 81 20.00 -17.53 4.89
C ARG A 81 19.64 -17.52 6.36
N LEU A 82 19.85 -18.63 7.06
CA LEU A 82 19.65 -18.70 8.51
C LEU A 82 20.60 -17.74 9.24
N LEU A 83 21.88 -17.75 8.88
CA LEU A 83 22.88 -16.86 9.47
C LEU A 83 22.55 -15.38 9.19
N LYS A 84 22.23 -15.05 7.94
CA LYS A 84 21.78 -13.70 7.54
C LYS A 84 20.55 -13.26 8.33
N HIS A 85 19.57 -14.14 8.47
CA HIS A 85 18.35 -13.86 9.23
C HIS A 85 18.64 -13.57 10.71
N TRP A 86 19.48 -14.39 11.37
CA TRP A 86 19.85 -14.18 12.77
C TRP A 86 20.69 -12.92 12.98
N TRP A 87 21.50 -12.54 11.99
CA TRP A 87 22.27 -11.30 12.03
C TRP A 87 21.50 -10.07 11.57
N HIS A 88 20.20 -10.21 11.29
CA HIS A 88 19.32 -9.15 10.78
C HIS A 88 19.77 -8.56 9.42
N ASP A 89 20.55 -9.33 8.65
CA ASP A 89 20.92 -9.03 7.26
C ASP A 89 19.85 -9.59 6.31
N ARG A 90 18.65 -9.01 6.37
CA ARG A 90 17.46 -9.48 5.66
C ARG A 90 16.49 -8.34 5.41
N ILE A 91 15.59 -8.58 4.46
CA ILE A 91 14.38 -7.78 4.26
C ILE A 91 13.49 -7.87 5.51
N ASN A 92 12.93 -6.74 5.92
CA ASN A 92 12.07 -6.58 7.08
C ASN A 92 10.60 -6.86 6.70
N PHE A 93 10.29 -8.11 6.36
CA PHE A 93 8.94 -8.60 6.05
C PHE A 93 7.90 -8.30 7.14
N GLU A 94 8.31 -7.97 8.36
CA GLU A 94 7.42 -7.48 9.41
C GLU A 94 6.65 -6.22 8.99
N TYR A 95 7.24 -5.36 8.15
CA TYR A 95 6.53 -4.20 7.62
C TYR A 95 5.43 -4.60 6.64
N ALA A 96 5.67 -5.62 5.82
CA ALA A 96 4.66 -6.19 4.94
C ALA A 96 3.46 -6.72 5.75
N GLU A 97 3.73 -7.46 6.82
CA GLU A 97 2.69 -7.91 7.74
C GLU A 97 2.00 -6.79 8.49
N TYR A 98 2.72 -5.74 8.85
CA TYR A 98 2.15 -4.55 9.47
C TYR A 98 1.10 -3.93 8.53
N CYS A 99 1.45 -3.70 7.26
CA CYS A 99 0.49 -3.18 6.27
C CYS A 99 -0.71 -4.14 6.09
N MET A 100 -0.46 -5.43 5.94
CA MET A 100 -1.54 -6.42 5.80
C MET A 100 -2.48 -6.41 7.01
N LYS A 101 -1.95 -6.37 8.24
CA LYS A 101 -2.76 -6.32 9.47
C LYS A 101 -3.52 -5.00 9.58
N SER A 102 -2.91 -3.89 9.17
CA SER A 102 -3.60 -2.60 9.11
C SER A 102 -4.79 -2.64 8.16
N MET A 103 -4.61 -3.21 6.96
CA MET A 103 -5.73 -3.41 6.03
C MET A 103 -6.81 -4.29 6.62
N PHE A 104 -6.43 -5.44 7.19
CA PHE A 104 -7.38 -6.37 7.79
C PHE A 104 -8.20 -5.74 8.93
N TRP A 105 -7.58 -4.91 9.76
CA TRP A 105 -8.26 -4.26 10.88
C TRP A 105 -9.10 -3.05 10.49
N HIS A 106 -8.67 -2.29 9.48
CA HIS A 106 -9.47 -1.19 8.93
C HIS A 106 -10.63 -1.68 8.06
N GLY A 107 -10.49 -2.88 7.50
CA GLY A 107 -11.46 -3.53 6.62
C GLY A 107 -11.78 -2.72 5.37
N GLY A 108 -12.93 -3.04 4.77
CA GLY A 108 -13.48 -2.34 3.62
C GLY A 108 -13.04 -2.86 2.25
N GLY A 109 -13.76 -2.42 1.22
CA GLY A 109 -13.62 -2.94 -0.15
C GLY A 109 -14.31 -4.28 -0.36
N GLY A 110 -14.24 -4.80 -1.59
CA GLY A 110 -14.92 -6.06 -1.91
C GLY A 110 -14.18 -7.30 -1.42
N LEU A 111 -12.86 -7.25 -1.18
CA LEU A 111 -12.15 -8.35 -0.52
C LEU A 111 -12.76 -8.61 0.86
N ASP A 112 -12.82 -7.59 1.72
CA ASP A 112 -13.37 -7.68 3.07
C ASP A 112 -14.81 -8.23 3.07
N ALA A 113 -15.66 -7.62 2.23
CA ALA A 113 -17.05 -8.03 2.08
C ALA A 113 -17.19 -9.48 1.60
N TYR A 114 -16.31 -9.95 0.70
CA TYR A 114 -16.34 -11.33 0.22
C TYR A 114 -15.98 -12.33 1.32
N LEU A 115 -15.07 -12.00 2.22
CA LEU A 115 -14.65 -12.91 3.29
C LEU A 115 -15.81 -13.23 4.26
N ASP A 116 -16.82 -12.37 4.35
CA ASP A 116 -18.02 -12.60 5.16
C ASP A 116 -19.10 -13.45 4.49
N THR A 117 -18.92 -13.79 3.21
CA THR A 117 -19.93 -14.52 2.45
C THR A 117 -20.04 -15.99 2.90
N PRO A 118 -21.26 -16.59 2.83
CA PRO A 118 -21.43 -18.02 3.03
C PRO A 118 -20.52 -18.88 2.15
N GLU A 119 -20.24 -18.42 0.93
CA GLU A 119 -19.37 -19.06 -0.06
C GLU A 119 -17.94 -19.17 0.46
N PHE A 120 -17.34 -18.05 0.88
CA PHE A 120 -15.99 -18.05 1.45
C PHE A 120 -15.94 -18.90 2.72
N ILE A 121 -16.90 -18.73 3.63
CA ILE A 121 -16.94 -19.47 4.91
C ILE A 121 -17.01 -20.99 4.65
N ALA A 122 -17.80 -21.42 3.66
CA ALA A 122 -17.89 -22.83 3.29
C ALA A 122 -16.57 -23.36 2.71
N ALA A 123 -15.92 -22.59 1.83
CA ALA A 123 -14.61 -22.94 1.26
C ALA A 123 -13.52 -23.02 2.35
N ALA A 124 -13.46 -22.02 3.23
CA ALA A 124 -12.55 -21.97 4.36
C ALA A 124 -12.73 -23.15 5.30
N LYS A 125 -13.97 -23.51 5.66
CA LYS A 125 -14.26 -24.67 6.51
C LYS A 125 -13.78 -25.98 5.90
N LYS A 126 -13.92 -26.15 4.58
CA LYS A 126 -13.38 -27.33 3.86
C LYS A 126 -11.85 -27.38 3.95
N ALA A 127 -11.17 -26.26 3.66
CA ALA A 127 -9.71 -26.18 3.75
C ALA A 127 -9.19 -26.40 5.17
N ILE A 128 -9.83 -25.82 6.19
CA ILE A 128 -9.50 -26.02 7.61
C ILE A 128 -9.63 -27.51 8.00
N ALA A 129 -10.74 -28.14 7.63
CA ALA A 129 -10.96 -29.55 7.92
C ALA A 129 -9.92 -30.45 7.24
N ALA A 130 -9.57 -30.15 5.99
CA ALA A 130 -8.53 -30.85 5.25
C ALA A 130 -7.15 -30.68 5.90
N ARG A 131 -6.79 -29.45 6.29
CA ARG A 131 -5.51 -29.12 6.95
C ARG A 131 -5.30 -29.94 8.22
N TRP A 132 -6.36 -30.09 9.01
CA TRP A 132 -6.34 -30.71 10.33
C TRP A 132 -6.92 -32.13 10.38
N ARG A 133 -7.20 -32.77 9.24
CA ARG A 133 -7.84 -34.10 9.16
C ARG A 133 -7.25 -35.16 10.10
N ASN A 134 -5.93 -35.13 10.32
CA ASN A 134 -5.22 -36.09 11.17
C ASN A 134 -4.86 -35.54 12.57
N ASN A 135 -5.38 -34.37 12.95
CA ASN A 135 -5.13 -33.73 14.23
C ASN A 135 -6.45 -33.57 15.01
N PRO A 136 -6.85 -34.57 15.81
CA PRO A 136 -8.13 -34.55 16.53
C PRO A 136 -8.21 -33.42 17.56
N LEU A 137 -7.08 -32.99 18.13
CA LEU A 137 -7.04 -31.86 19.05
C LEU A 137 -7.45 -30.57 18.33
N MET A 138 -6.87 -30.30 17.16
CA MET A 138 -7.21 -29.10 16.38
C MET A 138 -8.63 -29.15 15.83
N LEU A 139 -9.12 -30.32 15.42
CA LEU A 139 -10.52 -30.48 15.02
C LEU A 139 -11.48 -30.25 16.19
N GLY A 140 -11.13 -30.73 17.39
CA GLY A 140 -11.88 -30.48 18.63
C GLY A 140 -11.90 -28.99 18.98
N LEU A 141 -10.75 -28.32 18.93
CA LEU A 141 -10.63 -26.88 19.15
C LEU A 141 -11.48 -26.09 18.14
N ASN A 142 -11.40 -26.46 16.85
CA ASN A 142 -12.20 -25.81 15.80
C ASN A 142 -13.70 -26.03 15.98
N LYS A 143 -14.13 -27.14 16.60
CA LYS A 143 -15.55 -27.36 16.91
C LYS A 143 -16.01 -26.50 18.08
N LEU A 144 -15.15 -26.28 19.09
CA LEU A 144 -15.46 -25.46 20.27
C LEU A 144 -15.37 -23.96 19.96
N PHE A 145 -14.43 -23.56 19.11
CA PHE A 145 -14.15 -22.18 18.73
C PHE A 145 -14.14 -22.07 17.20
N PRO A 146 -15.32 -22.15 16.54
CA PRO A 146 -15.44 -22.24 15.08
C PRO A 146 -14.88 -21.02 14.34
N ASP A 147 -14.84 -19.87 15.00
CA ASP A 147 -14.38 -18.62 14.38
C ASP A 147 -12.86 -18.46 14.46
N PHE A 148 -12.17 -19.18 15.35
CA PHE A 148 -10.73 -18.98 15.56
C PHE A 148 -9.90 -19.27 14.30
N LEU A 149 -10.06 -20.46 13.70
CA LEU A 149 -9.33 -20.81 12.47
C LEU A 149 -9.92 -20.13 11.23
N LEU A 150 -11.21 -19.77 11.27
CA LEU A 150 -11.84 -18.98 10.20
C LEU A 150 -11.20 -17.60 10.13
N GLU A 151 -10.99 -16.93 11.27
CA GLU A 151 -10.36 -15.61 11.33
C GLU A 151 -8.91 -15.64 10.86
N GLN A 152 -8.17 -16.69 11.23
CA GLN A 152 -6.83 -16.91 10.69
C GLN A 152 -6.86 -17.13 9.17
N THR A 153 -7.90 -17.77 8.64
CA THR A 153 -8.07 -17.97 7.19
C THR A 153 -8.39 -16.65 6.47
N ARG A 154 -9.19 -15.77 7.08
CA ARG A 154 -9.44 -14.40 6.59
C ARG A 154 -8.15 -13.58 6.56
N GLN A 155 -7.34 -13.67 7.62
CA GLN A 155 -6.04 -13.02 7.63
C GLN A 155 -5.15 -13.51 6.48
N MET A 156 -5.12 -14.82 6.19
CA MET A 156 -4.37 -15.36 5.05
C MET A 156 -4.89 -14.86 3.69
N ALA A 157 -6.19 -14.59 3.57
CA ALA A 157 -6.73 -13.95 2.38
C ALA A 157 -6.20 -12.51 2.21
N TYR A 158 -6.04 -11.75 3.30
CA TYR A 158 -5.40 -10.43 3.27
C TYR A 158 -3.90 -10.50 2.95
N TYR A 159 -3.18 -11.55 3.39
CA TYR A 159 -1.80 -11.78 2.96
C TYR A 159 -1.71 -11.86 1.43
N THR A 160 -2.46 -12.77 0.81
CA THR A 160 -2.39 -12.94 -0.65
C THR A 160 -2.99 -11.76 -1.42
N GLY A 161 -4.06 -11.13 -0.91
CA GLY A 161 -4.64 -9.93 -1.52
C GLY A 161 -3.63 -8.79 -1.61
N LEU A 162 -2.92 -8.51 -0.51
CA LEU A 162 -1.84 -7.52 -0.50
C LEU A 162 -0.65 -7.97 -1.35
N GLY A 163 -0.30 -9.26 -1.31
CA GLY A 163 0.80 -9.82 -2.11
C GLY A 163 0.56 -9.69 -3.62
N GLN A 164 -0.67 -9.91 -4.08
CA GLN A 164 -1.08 -9.72 -5.47
C GLN A 164 -1.14 -8.23 -5.85
N PHE A 165 -1.65 -7.37 -4.97
CA PHE A 165 -1.62 -5.92 -5.18
C PHE A 165 -0.18 -5.41 -5.39
N TRP A 166 0.74 -5.78 -4.49
CA TRP A 166 2.13 -5.34 -4.59
C TRP A 166 2.91 -5.95 -5.74
N ARG A 167 2.44 -7.05 -6.34
CA ARG A 167 3.02 -7.55 -7.59
C ARG A 167 2.86 -6.51 -8.71
N VAL A 168 1.63 -6.03 -8.91
CA VAL A 168 1.32 -5.02 -9.93
C VAL A 168 2.10 -3.73 -9.66
N MET A 169 2.09 -3.24 -8.40
CA MET A 169 2.80 -2.01 -8.04
C MET A 169 4.31 -2.12 -8.22
N SER A 170 4.90 -3.27 -7.86
CA SER A 170 6.33 -3.56 -8.07
C SER A 170 6.69 -3.43 -9.55
N ASP A 171 6.00 -4.18 -10.40
CA ASP A 171 6.30 -4.23 -11.84
C ASP A 171 6.16 -2.83 -12.48
N MET A 172 5.11 -2.09 -12.10
CA MET A 172 4.89 -0.70 -12.52
C MET A 172 6.02 0.24 -12.11
N PHE A 173 6.48 0.21 -10.85
CA PHE A 173 7.54 1.10 -10.40
C PHE A 173 8.91 0.77 -11.00
N ILE A 174 9.17 -0.50 -11.30
CA ILE A 174 10.38 -0.91 -12.01
C ILE A 174 10.34 -0.38 -13.45
N ASP A 175 9.22 -0.54 -14.17
CA ASP A 175 9.06 -0.03 -15.53
C ASP A 175 9.20 1.50 -15.59
N LEU A 176 8.61 2.23 -14.63
CA LEU A 176 8.77 3.68 -14.51
C LEU A 176 10.25 4.10 -14.49
N SER A 177 11.06 3.40 -13.69
CA SER A 177 12.49 3.67 -13.58
C SER A 177 13.22 3.39 -14.89
N ASP A 178 12.91 2.27 -15.55
CA ASP A 178 13.59 1.88 -16.79
C ASP A 178 13.27 2.91 -17.91
N ARG A 179 12.05 3.44 -17.93
CA ARG A 179 11.63 4.52 -18.84
C ARG A 179 12.27 5.86 -18.52
N TYR A 180 12.51 6.16 -17.25
CA TYR A 180 13.28 7.34 -16.85
C TYR A 180 14.74 7.25 -17.30
N ASP A 181 15.37 6.08 -17.12
CA ASP A 181 16.74 5.82 -17.56
C ASP A 181 16.87 5.92 -19.11
N ALA A 182 15.79 5.59 -19.83
CA ALA A 182 15.68 5.78 -21.28
C ALA A 182 15.42 7.26 -21.70
N GLY A 183 15.22 8.17 -20.76
CA GLY A 183 14.95 9.59 -21.00
C GLY A 183 13.51 9.92 -21.40
N GLU A 184 12.56 9.01 -21.16
CA GLU A 184 11.14 9.19 -21.49
C GLU A 184 10.36 9.98 -20.43
N ILE A 185 10.71 9.80 -19.15
CA ILE A 185 10.05 10.45 -18.02
C ILE A 185 10.78 11.75 -17.71
N LYS A 186 10.09 12.91 -17.84
CA LYS A 186 10.73 14.23 -17.72
C LYS A 186 10.07 15.15 -16.71
N SER A 187 8.87 14.80 -16.25
CA SER A 187 8.07 15.60 -15.32
C SER A 187 7.36 14.72 -14.30
N THR A 188 6.92 15.32 -13.19
CA THR A 188 6.08 14.65 -12.20
C THR A 188 4.72 14.26 -12.78
N THR A 189 4.27 14.97 -13.82
CA THR A 189 3.11 14.61 -14.64
C THR A 189 3.35 13.29 -15.39
N ASP A 190 4.51 13.10 -16.02
CA ASP A 190 4.84 11.83 -16.70
C ASP A 190 4.83 10.65 -15.73
N VAL A 191 5.40 10.84 -14.53
CA VAL A 191 5.35 9.84 -13.45
C VAL A 191 3.90 9.50 -13.09
N THR A 192 3.07 10.53 -12.90
CA THR A 192 1.68 10.36 -12.44
C THR A 192 0.83 9.69 -13.52
N HIS A 193 0.99 10.07 -14.79
CA HIS A 193 0.33 9.44 -15.92
C HIS A 193 0.79 8.01 -16.15
N HIS A 194 2.07 7.71 -15.94
CA HIS A 194 2.56 6.34 -15.96
C HIS A 194 1.84 5.48 -14.91
N VAL A 195 1.78 5.96 -13.67
CA VAL A 195 1.09 5.23 -12.58
C VAL A 195 -0.40 5.08 -12.87
N LEU A 196 -1.06 6.14 -13.33
CA LEU A 196 -2.47 6.09 -13.73
C LEU A 196 -2.72 5.04 -14.82
N ALA A 197 -1.89 5.03 -15.87
CA ALA A 197 -2.00 4.07 -16.95
C ALA A 197 -1.82 2.62 -16.46
N GLY A 198 -0.84 2.38 -15.58
CA GLY A 198 -0.63 1.07 -14.96
C GLY A 198 -1.81 0.62 -14.11
N LEU A 199 -2.37 1.51 -13.27
CA LEU A 199 -3.55 1.21 -12.45
C LEU A 199 -4.76 0.85 -13.31
N VAL A 200 -4.96 1.55 -14.44
CA VAL A 200 -6.05 1.27 -15.38
C VAL A 200 -5.81 -0.04 -16.14
N ALA A 201 -4.58 -0.32 -16.56
CA ALA A 201 -4.23 -1.53 -17.32
C ALA A 201 -4.50 -2.82 -16.54
N ASP A 202 -4.19 -2.83 -15.24
CA ASP A 202 -4.42 -3.98 -14.36
C ASP A 202 -5.76 -3.88 -13.60
N ALA A 203 -6.62 -2.88 -13.89
CA ALA A 203 -7.80 -2.59 -13.05
C ALA A 203 -8.73 -3.80 -12.83
N SER A 204 -8.94 -4.60 -13.89
CA SER A 204 -9.80 -5.79 -13.89
C SER A 204 -9.05 -7.09 -13.62
N ARG A 205 -7.75 -7.03 -13.31
CA ARG A 205 -6.96 -8.23 -13.01
C ARG A 205 -7.57 -8.97 -11.82
N PRO A 206 -7.86 -10.27 -11.95
CA PRO A 206 -8.55 -11.00 -10.89
C PRO A 206 -7.67 -11.16 -9.66
N ILE A 207 -8.30 -11.08 -8.48
CA ILE A 207 -7.69 -11.43 -7.19
C ILE A 207 -8.22 -12.80 -6.79
N THR A 208 -7.31 -13.78 -6.69
CA THR A 208 -7.68 -15.17 -6.41
C THR A 208 -6.87 -15.73 -5.27
N TYR A 209 -7.37 -16.79 -4.63
CA TYR A 209 -6.67 -17.45 -3.56
C TYR A 209 -7.00 -18.93 -3.52
N LYS A 210 -5.97 -19.76 -3.58
CA LYS A 210 -6.05 -21.20 -3.42
C LYS A 210 -4.93 -21.68 -2.52
N VAL A 211 -5.19 -22.77 -1.81
CA VAL A 211 -4.19 -23.45 -0.98
C VAL A 211 -4.08 -24.90 -1.40
N GLU A 212 -2.85 -25.41 -1.47
CA GLU A 212 -2.61 -26.82 -1.69
C GLU A 212 -2.44 -27.52 -0.34
N ILE A 213 -3.29 -28.50 -0.06
CA ILE A 213 -3.27 -29.27 1.17
C ILE A 213 -3.15 -30.74 0.78
N ARG A 214 -1.96 -31.32 0.97
CA ARG A 214 -1.67 -32.74 0.72
C ARG A 214 -1.95 -33.19 -0.72
N GLY A 215 -1.59 -32.37 -1.70
CA GLY A 215 -1.79 -32.65 -3.13
C GLY A 215 -3.21 -32.37 -3.64
N GLU A 216 -4.12 -31.89 -2.79
CA GLU A 216 -5.44 -31.40 -3.19
C GLU A 216 -5.48 -29.87 -3.13
N VAL A 217 -6.11 -29.25 -4.12
CA VAL A 217 -6.27 -27.79 -4.22
C VAL A 217 -7.62 -27.37 -3.63
N TYR A 218 -7.59 -26.39 -2.74
CA TYR A 218 -8.76 -25.77 -2.14
C TYR A 218 -8.82 -24.31 -2.57
N GLU A 219 -9.80 -23.97 -3.39
CA GLU A 219 -10.04 -22.58 -3.83
C GLU A 219 -10.84 -21.84 -2.75
N LEU A 220 -10.23 -20.80 -2.17
CA LEU A 220 -10.82 -19.96 -1.13
C LEU A 220 -11.43 -18.69 -1.73
N ILE A 221 -10.77 -18.13 -2.75
CA ILE A 221 -11.26 -17.02 -3.57
C ILE A 221 -11.11 -17.45 -5.03
N PRO A 222 -12.14 -18.06 -5.65
CA PRO A 222 -12.11 -18.42 -7.06
C PRO A 222 -12.28 -17.19 -7.97
N GLU A 223 -11.89 -17.28 -9.23
CA GLU A 223 -12.13 -16.20 -10.22
C GLU A 223 -13.62 -15.83 -10.33
N SER A 224 -14.52 -16.80 -10.14
CA SER A 224 -15.97 -16.57 -10.15
C SER A 224 -16.47 -15.68 -9.00
N ALA A 225 -15.64 -15.40 -7.99
CA ALA A 225 -15.95 -14.41 -6.96
C ALA A 225 -15.96 -12.97 -7.52
N GLY A 226 -15.34 -12.75 -8.68
CA GLY A 226 -15.35 -11.46 -9.37
C GLY A 226 -14.53 -10.37 -8.70
N LEU A 227 -13.62 -10.72 -7.77
CA LEU A 227 -12.72 -9.77 -7.14
C LEU A 227 -11.63 -9.33 -8.12
N THR A 228 -11.33 -8.05 -8.11
CA THR A 228 -10.46 -7.33 -9.04
C THR A 228 -9.42 -6.50 -8.31
N PHE A 229 -8.28 -6.28 -8.97
CA PHE A 229 -7.16 -5.52 -8.42
C PHE A 229 -7.56 -4.13 -7.92
N LEU A 230 -8.21 -3.31 -8.76
CA LEU A 230 -8.43 -1.90 -8.43
C LEU A 230 -9.41 -1.72 -7.27
N MET A 231 -10.63 -2.24 -7.41
CA MET A 231 -11.71 -1.97 -6.46
C MET A 231 -11.56 -2.77 -5.16
N ASP A 232 -11.00 -3.97 -5.24
CA ASP A 232 -11.03 -4.90 -4.10
C ASP A 232 -9.72 -4.93 -3.31
N THR A 233 -8.63 -4.40 -3.88
CA THR A 233 -7.33 -4.33 -3.17
C THR A 233 -6.64 -2.97 -3.22
N ALA A 234 -6.60 -2.29 -4.38
CA ALA A 234 -5.87 -1.03 -4.51
C ALA A 234 -6.54 0.14 -3.79
N VAL A 235 -7.85 0.37 -4.02
CA VAL A 235 -8.60 1.44 -3.35
C VAL A 235 -8.61 1.25 -1.82
N PRO A 236 -8.92 0.06 -1.28
CA PRO A 236 -8.83 -0.19 0.16
C PRO A 236 -7.40 -0.02 0.72
N TYR A 237 -6.37 -0.39 -0.04
CA TYR A 237 -4.98 -0.19 0.37
C TYR A 237 -4.64 1.29 0.56
N VAL A 238 -5.03 2.14 -0.39
CA VAL A 238 -4.81 3.59 -0.30
C VAL A 238 -5.47 4.14 0.96
N GLU A 239 -6.73 3.78 1.20
CA GLU A 239 -7.46 4.21 2.39
C GLU A 239 -6.78 3.74 3.69
N ALA A 240 -6.44 2.46 3.79
CA ALA A 240 -5.90 1.87 5.01
C ALA A 240 -4.44 2.30 5.29
N ILE A 241 -3.60 2.47 4.27
CA ILE A 241 -2.15 2.64 4.41
C ILE A 241 -1.69 4.07 4.13
N PHE A 242 -2.26 4.75 3.13
CA PHE A 242 -1.83 6.10 2.77
C PHE A 242 -2.53 7.16 3.61
N PHE A 243 -3.82 6.95 3.90
CA PHE A 243 -4.60 7.86 4.73
C PHE A 243 -4.56 7.46 6.21
N ARG A 244 -5.16 6.32 6.56
CA ARG A 244 -5.40 5.99 7.97
C ARG A 244 -4.12 5.60 8.71
N GLY A 245 -3.41 4.59 8.22
CA GLY A 245 -2.29 3.98 8.94
C GLY A 245 -2.70 3.47 10.33
N THR A 246 -1.73 3.25 11.21
CA THR A 246 -1.98 3.01 12.63
C THR A 246 -1.19 4.01 13.46
N PRO A 247 -1.68 4.42 14.64
CA PRO A 247 -0.98 5.41 15.46
C PRO A 247 0.39 4.88 15.86
N PHE A 248 1.46 5.64 15.62
CA PHE A 248 2.80 5.17 15.97
C PHE A 248 3.02 5.28 17.48
N ALA A 249 3.28 4.14 18.12
CA ALA A 249 3.50 4.10 19.57
C ALA A 249 4.69 4.95 20.04
N GLY A 250 5.62 5.28 19.14
CA GLY A 250 6.75 6.17 19.41
C GLY A 250 6.41 7.67 19.39
N THR A 251 5.27 8.09 18.82
CA THR A 251 4.89 9.51 18.71
C THR A 251 3.57 9.87 19.40
N ILE A 252 2.72 8.88 19.68
CA ILE A 252 1.36 9.10 20.19
C ILE A 252 1.09 8.24 21.41
N SER A 253 0.40 8.83 22.39
CA SER A 253 -0.09 8.13 23.57
C SER A 253 -1.42 7.41 23.28
N TYR A 254 -1.45 6.11 23.57
CA TYR A 254 -2.65 5.28 23.53
C TYR A 254 -3.50 5.41 24.81
N ASN A 255 -3.14 6.32 25.72
CA ASN A 255 -3.93 6.59 26.91
C ASN A 255 -5.31 7.14 26.50
N ALA A 256 -6.37 6.37 26.79
CA ALA A 256 -7.75 6.74 26.49
C ALA A 256 -8.17 8.10 27.09
N GLN A 257 -7.58 8.52 28.21
CA GLN A 257 -7.86 9.83 28.83
C GLN A 257 -7.21 10.99 28.08
N ALA A 258 -6.10 10.76 27.39
CA ALA A 258 -5.38 11.78 26.66
C ALA A 258 -6.02 12.10 25.29
N ALA A 259 -6.90 11.20 24.80
CA ALA A 259 -7.65 11.37 23.56
C ALA A 259 -6.79 11.75 22.33
N GLN A 260 -5.54 11.27 22.27
CA GLN A 260 -4.64 11.55 21.13
C GLN A 260 -4.88 10.62 19.93
N VAL A 261 -5.51 9.46 20.17
CA VAL A 261 -5.99 8.55 19.12
C VAL A 261 -7.49 8.77 18.96
N PRO A 262 -8.00 9.09 17.76
CA PRO A 262 -9.42 9.18 17.50
C PRO A 262 -10.17 7.90 17.89
N ALA A 263 -11.43 8.05 18.31
CA ALA A 263 -12.26 6.89 18.66
C ALA A 263 -12.72 6.11 17.42
N ASP A 264 -12.90 6.80 16.29
CA ASP A 264 -13.34 6.23 15.03
C ASP A 264 -12.18 6.07 14.04
N GLN A 265 -12.13 4.92 13.36
CA GLN A 265 -11.11 4.59 12.38
C GLN A 265 -11.04 5.57 11.18
N PRO A 266 -12.16 6.09 10.63
CA PRO A 266 -12.12 7.00 9.48
C PRO A 266 -11.35 8.31 9.75
N SER A 267 -11.28 8.75 11.01
CA SER A 267 -10.53 9.95 11.42
C SER A 267 -9.02 9.73 11.56
N PHE A 268 -8.52 8.51 11.34
CA PHE A 268 -7.09 8.23 11.47
C PHE A 268 -6.31 8.95 10.36
N THR A 269 -5.20 9.58 10.74
CA THR A 269 -4.33 10.38 9.86
C THR A 269 -2.86 10.06 10.17
N TYR A 270 -2.53 8.77 10.14
CA TYR A 270 -1.19 8.23 10.45
C TYR A 270 -0.53 7.54 9.26
N GLY A 271 -1.20 7.53 8.11
CA GLY A 271 -0.70 6.92 6.88
C GLY A 271 0.46 7.68 6.25
N ALA A 272 0.97 7.15 5.14
CA ALA A 272 2.14 7.67 4.46
C ALA A 272 2.03 9.16 4.06
N LEU A 273 0.82 9.67 3.82
CA LEU A 273 0.58 11.07 3.42
C LEU A 273 0.59 12.06 4.61
N TYR A 274 0.55 11.56 5.84
CA TYR A 274 0.44 12.36 7.07
C TYR A 274 1.66 12.19 7.99
N ALA A 275 2.30 11.03 7.95
CA ALA A 275 3.42 10.68 8.81
C ALA A 275 4.54 11.74 8.76
N ASP A 276 5.04 12.12 9.93
CA ASP A 276 6.26 12.92 10.07
C ASP A 276 7.48 12.04 9.73
N PRO A 277 8.32 12.44 8.75
CA PRO A 277 9.51 11.68 8.39
C PRO A 277 10.67 11.80 9.39
N LEU A 278 10.68 12.82 10.27
CA LEU A 278 11.82 13.09 11.16
C LEU A 278 12.08 12.00 12.22
N PRO A 279 11.06 11.36 12.82
CA PRO A 279 11.27 10.30 13.82
C PRO A 279 11.78 8.97 13.24
N ILE A 280 11.95 8.85 11.92
CA ILE A 280 12.39 7.62 11.28
C ILE A 280 13.75 7.16 11.84
N GLY A 281 13.85 5.87 12.19
CA GLY A 281 14.99 5.32 12.93
C GLY A 281 14.81 5.30 14.44
N GLY A 282 13.76 5.95 14.96
CA GLY A 282 13.36 5.87 16.36
C GLY A 282 12.60 4.59 16.72
N SER A 283 12.55 4.28 18.02
CA SER A 283 11.76 3.16 18.54
C SER A 283 10.26 3.44 18.40
N GLY A 284 9.48 2.42 18.07
CA GLY A 284 8.02 2.53 17.94
C GLY A 284 7.54 3.24 16.67
N ILE A 285 8.40 3.35 15.63
CA ILE A 285 8.10 3.98 14.34
C ILE A 285 8.13 2.92 13.21
N PRO A 286 6.99 2.28 12.87
CA PRO A 286 6.94 1.16 11.93
C PRO A 286 7.55 1.40 10.54
N PRO A 287 7.35 2.57 9.88
CA PRO A 287 7.93 2.83 8.55
C PRO A 287 9.45 2.75 8.49
N THR A 288 10.15 2.83 9.64
CA THR A 288 11.60 2.62 9.72
C THR A 288 12.05 1.33 9.04
N LEU A 289 11.28 0.25 9.17
CA LEU A 289 11.59 -1.04 8.55
C LEU A 289 11.64 -0.95 7.02
N LEU A 290 10.67 -0.26 6.42
CA LEU A 290 10.66 -0.02 4.97
C LEU A 290 11.81 0.88 4.54
N MET A 291 12.04 1.99 5.26
CA MET A 291 13.14 2.91 4.91
C MET A 291 14.51 2.22 5.02
N GLN A 292 14.64 1.31 5.98
CA GLN A 292 15.82 0.48 6.16
C GLN A 292 16.00 -0.51 5.00
N ASP A 293 14.94 -1.11 4.49
CA ASP A 293 15.03 -2.02 3.34
C ASP A 293 15.36 -1.26 2.06
N MET A 294 14.69 -0.14 1.79
CA MET A 294 14.89 0.67 0.60
C MET A 294 16.31 1.25 0.49
N ARG A 295 17.00 1.46 1.62
CA ARG A 295 18.38 1.99 1.59
C ARG A 295 19.34 1.09 0.80
N HIS A 296 19.05 -0.20 0.70
CA HIS A 296 19.90 -1.19 0.04
C HIS A 296 19.75 -1.22 -1.48
N PHE A 297 18.72 -0.56 -2.02
CA PHE A 297 18.35 -0.60 -3.43
C PHE A 297 18.18 0.79 -4.03
N LEU A 298 18.84 1.79 -3.45
CA LEU A 298 18.87 3.14 -4.01
C LEU A 298 19.67 3.16 -5.31
N PRO A 299 19.18 3.79 -6.38
CA PRO A 299 19.98 4.02 -7.57
C PRO A 299 21.08 5.05 -7.29
N ASP A 300 22.19 4.93 -8.01
CA ASP A 300 23.41 5.73 -7.78
C ASP A 300 23.13 7.23 -7.78
N TYR A 301 22.31 7.72 -8.71
CA TYR A 301 21.97 9.15 -8.80
C TYR A 301 21.24 9.68 -7.56
N LEU A 302 20.38 8.87 -6.94
CA LEU A 302 19.64 9.26 -5.73
C LEU A 302 20.54 9.15 -4.49
N TRP A 303 21.40 8.13 -4.44
CA TRP A 303 22.43 8.01 -3.43
C TRP A 303 23.36 9.24 -3.45
N ASP A 304 23.89 9.60 -4.61
CA ASP A 304 24.78 10.74 -4.80
C ASP A 304 24.10 12.06 -4.39
N PHE A 305 22.84 12.23 -4.77
CA PHE A 305 22.04 13.35 -4.31
C PHE A 305 21.98 13.43 -2.78
N TYR A 306 21.65 12.32 -2.10
CA TYR A 306 21.62 12.29 -0.63
C TYR A 306 22.98 12.53 0.01
N MET A 307 24.07 12.07 -0.60
CA MET A 307 25.43 12.29 -0.10
C MET A 307 25.88 13.76 -0.21
N ASN A 308 25.26 14.54 -1.09
CA ASN A 308 25.52 15.97 -1.26
C ASN A 308 24.68 16.86 -0.32
N THR A 309 23.76 16.30 0.45
CA THR A 309 22.99 17.03 1.47
C THR A 309 23.69 17.03 2.84
N PRO A 310 23.32 17.92 3.77
CA PRO A 310 23.82 17.87 5.15
C PRO A 310 23.62 16.49 5.79
N ARG A 311 24.44 16.13 6.78
CA ARG A 311 24.43 14.83 7.50
C ARG A 311 24.69 13.57 6.66
N LYS A 312 24.69 13.66 5.32
CA LYS A 312 25.06 12.57 4.40
C LYS A 312 24.32 11.26 4.71
N GLU A 313 25.05 10.21 5.07
CA GLU A 313 24.46 8.90 5.42
C GLU A 313 23.79 8.87 6.80
N GLN A 314 24.12 9.79 7.71
CA GLN A 314 23.68 9.72 9.11
C GLN A 314 22.15 9.79 9.28
N ASP A 315 21.47 10.50 8.37
CA ASP A 315 20.03 10.66 8.32
C ASP A 315 19.42 10.06 7.03
N LEU A 316 20.11 9.10 6.41
CA LEU A 316 19.69 8.48 5.15
C LEU A 316 18.24 8.00 5.17
N ARG A 317 17.82 7.32 6.25
CA ARG A 317 16.43 6.82 6.36
C ARG A 317 15.39 7.94 6.39
N VAL A 318 15.73 9.10 6.95
CA VAL A 318 14.83 10.27 6.95
C VAL A 318 14.68 10.79 5.53
N LYS A 319 15.79 10.91 4.79
CA LYS A 319 15.79 11.36 3.38
C LYS A 319 15.00 10.41 2.47
N ILE A 320 15.20 9.10 2.66
CA ILE A 320 14.42 8.05 1.99
C ILE A 320 12.93 8.23 2.30
N CYS A 321 12.56 8.49 3.55
CA CYS A 321 11.15 8.70 3.92
C CYS A 321 10.56 9.97 3.28
N GLN A 322 11.33 11.04 3.18
CA GLN A 322 10.88 12.30 2.57
C GLN A 322 10.61 12.14 1.07
N THR A 323 11.53 11.53 0.31
CA THR A 323 11.30 11.28 -1.12
C THR A 323 10.23 10.23 -1.34
N PHE A 324 10.16 9.21 -0.48
CA PHE A 324 9.07 8.23 -0.51
C PHE A 324 7.73 8.93 -0.36
N GLN A 325 7.60 9.85 0.60
CA GLN A 325 6.37 10.62 0.80
C GLN A 325 6.02 11.48 -0.42
N LYS A 326 6.99 12.14 -1.06
CA LYS A 326 6.78 12.83 -2.36
C LYS A 326 6.18 11.89 -3.41
N SER A 327 6.74 10.68 -3.54
CA SER A 327 6.24 9.69 -4.49
C SER A 327 4.80 9.25 -4.18
N MET A 328 4.44 9.12 -2.90
CA MET A 328 3.08 8.77 -2.50
C MET A 328 2.06 9.85 -2.89
N PHE A 329 2.45 11.13 -2.94
CA PHE A 329 1.58 12.20 -3.45
C PHE A 329 1.38 12.08 -4.98
N CYS A 330 2.39 11.68 -5.75
CA CYS A 330 2.22 11.36 -7.17
C CYS A 330 1.29 10.15 -7.37
N VAL A 331 1.53 9.04 -6.66
CA VAL A 331 0.69 7.83 -6.74
C VAL A 331 -0.75 8.13 -6.34
N THR A 332 -0.95 8.91 -5.28
CA THR A 332 -2.31 9.30 -4.85
C THR A 332 -2.97 10.24 -5.85
N SER A 333 -2.21 11.15 -6.48
CA SER A 333 -2.74 12.00 -7.54
C SER A 333 -3.26 11.15 -8.70
N ALA A 334 -2.49 10.15 -9.13
CA ALA A 334 -2.91 9.21 -10.18
C ALA A 334 -4.21 8.49 -9.81
N ALA A 335 -4.32 7.99 -8.57
CA ALA A 335 -5.54 7.34 -8.10
C ALA A 335 -6.75 8.29 -8.10
N LEU A 336 -6.60 9.52 -7.59
CA LEU A 336 -7.70 10.51 -7.58
C LEU A 336 -8.12 10.90 -9.00
N MET A 337 -7.18 11.05 -9.92
CA MET A 337 -7.46 11.32 -11.33
C MET A 337 -8.23 10.17 -12.00
N GLY A 338 -7.84 8.92 -11.71
CA GLY A 338 -8.53 7.73 -12.23
C GLY A 338 -9.94 7.54 -11.65
N LEU A 339 -10.20 8.08 -10.47
CA LEU A 339 -11.50 8.02 -9.79
C LEU A 339 -12.37 9.26 -10.02
N ALA A 340 -11.90 10.24 -10.78
CA ALA A 340 -12.67 11.44 -11.08
C ALA A 340 -13.98 11.09 -11.81
N PRO A 341 -15.16 11.55 -11.35
CA PRO A 341 -16.46 11.13 -11.86
C PRO A 341 -16.65 11.28 -13.37
N SER A 342 -16.04 12.31 -13.96
CA SER A 342 -16.13 12.61 -15.40
C SER A 342 -14.76 12.54 -16.10
N GLY A 343 -13.80 11.83 -15.51
CA GLY A 343 -12.43 11.72 -16.02
C GLY A 343 -11.70 13.08 -16.06
N LEU A 344 -10.59 13.16 -16.80
CA LEU A 344 -9.74 14.35 -16.88
C LEU A 344 -10.15 15.36 -17.96
N GLU A 345 -11.07 15.00 -18.86
CA GLU A 345 -11.54 15.85 -19.95
C GLU A 345 -13.07 16.06 -19.91
N PRO A 346 -13.60 16.69 -18.84
CA PRO A 346 -15.04 16.97 -18.73
C PRO A 346 -15.48 17.97 -19.82
N LYS A 347 -16.58 17.65 -20.50
CA LYS A 347 -17.13 18.36 -21.65
C LYS A 347 -18.20 19.37 -21.27
N THR A 348 -18.94 19.12 -20.19
CA THR A 348 -20.01 20.02 -19.73
C THR A 348 -19.62 20.79 -18.47
N LEU A 349 -20.39 21.85 -18.15
CA LEU A 349 -20.18 22.61 -16.91
C LEU A 349 -20.53 21.75 -15.69
N GLU A 350 -21.56 20.91 -15.80
CA GLU A 350 -22.00 19.97 -14.77
C GLU A 350 -20.93 18.91 -14.49
N GLU A 351 -20.27 18.37 -15.52
CA GLU A 351 -19.16 17.42 -15.36
C GLU A 351 -17.95 18.06 -14.67
N LYS A 352 -17.62 19.32 -15.04
CA LYS A 352 -16.56 20.09 -14.37
C LYS A 352 -16.90 20.35 -12.91
N GLN A 353 -18.16 20.70 -12.61
CA GLN A 353 -18.63 20.91 -11.24
C GLN A 353 -18.56 19.61 -10.41
N ALA A 354 -18.97 18.48 -10.98
CA ALA A 354 -18.90 17.19 -10.29
C ALA A 354 -17.45 16.77 -9.97
N ASN A 355 -16.52 16.97 -10.90
CA ASN A 355 -15.10 16.76 -10.64
C ASN A 355 -14.56 17.73 -9.57
N ARG A 356 -14.95 19.01 -9.60
CA ARG A 356 -14.57 20.01 -8.59
C ARG A 356 -15.02 19.57 -7.20
N GLU A 357 -16.28 19.18 -7.04
CA GLU A 357 -16.84 18.72 -5.77
C GLU A 357 -16.12 17.46 -5.26
N PHE A 358 -15.80 16.53 -6.16
CA PHE A 358 -15.00 15.35 -5.84
C PHE A 358 -13.60 15.72 -5.31
N PHE A 359 -12.87 16.60 -6.00
CA PHE A 359 -11.53 17.00 -5.57
C PHE A 359 -11.56 17.86 -4.30
N GLU A 360 -12.56 18.74 -4.13
CA GLU A 360 -12.76 19.50 -2.90
C GLU A 360 -12.98 18.57 -1.70
N HIS A 361 -13.86 17.57 -1.85
CA HIS A 361 -14.09 16.56 -0.83
C HIS A 361 -12.80 15.81 -0.43
N TRP A 362 -11.97 15.44 -1.41
CA TRP A 362 -10.69 14.83 -1.10
C TRP A 362 -9.71 15.80 -0.44
N MET A 363 -9.66 17.06 -0.88
CA MET A 363 -8.78 18.06 -0.29
C MET A 363 -9.14 18.39 1.17
N ASP A 364 -10.39 18.26 1.59
CA ASP A 364 -10.75 18.34 3.01
C ASP A 364 -9.95 17.32 3.84
N ARG A 365 -9.75 16.11 3.31
CA ARG A 365 -8.94 15.08 3.98
C ARG A 365 -7.46 15.45 4.01
N PHE A 366 -6.95 16.17 3.01
CA PHE A 366 -5.54 16.56 2.93
C PHE A 366 -5.15 17.76 3.80
N LEU A 367 -6.10 18.43 4.47
CA LEU A 367 -5.83 19.64 5.26
C LEU A 367 -4.72 19.48 6.29
N THR A 368 -4.62 18.30 6.92
CA THR A 368 -3.62 17.96 7.94
C THR A 368 -2.47 17.09 7.42
N SER A 369 -2.43 16.85 6.11
CA SER A 369 -1.38 16.04 5.47
C SER A 369 -0.07 16.80 5.30
N GLN A 370 0.96 16.09 4.84
CA GLN A 370 2.27 16.66 4.50
C GLN A 370 2.30 17.36 3.12
N ILE A 371 1.16 17.56 2.45
CA ILE A 371 1.10 18.12 1.07
C ILE A 371 1.81 19.47 0.94
N LYS A 372 1.77 20.31 1.98
CA LYS A 372 2.49 21.59 2.00
C LYS A 372 3.98 21.40 2.25
N ALA A 373 4.35 20.48 3.14
CA ALA A 373 5.75 20.24 3.50
C ALA A 373 6.55 19.61 2.34
N VAL A 374 5.92 18.73 1.54
CA VAL A 374 6.59 18.11 0.38
C VAL A 374 6.78 19.06 -0.81
N ASN A 375 6.06 20.19 -0.81
CA ASN A 375 6.10 21.24 -1.85
C ASN A 375 6.72 22.56 -1.33
N ALA A 376 7.33 22.55 -0.15
CA ALA A 376 8.07 23.67 0.43
C ALA A 376 9.56 23.55 0.09
#